data_AF-A0A6H1ZBS5-F1
#
_entry.id   AF-A0A6H1ZBS5-F1
#
_cell.length_a   1.000
_cell.length_b   1.000
_cell.length_c   1.000
_cell.angle_alpha   90.00
_cell.angle_beta   90.00
_cell.angle_gamma   90.00
#
_symmetry.space_group_name_H-M   'P 1'
#
loop_
_entity.id
_entity.type
_entity.pdbx_description
1 polymer ?
#
loop_
_entity_poly.entity_id
_entity_poly.type
_entity_poly.pdbx_seq_one_letter_code
_entity_poly.pdbx_strand_id
1 'polypeptide(L)'
;MAVQISGAIFLHIPKTGGSWIRDYFRDSNMVVCELEPEHINGEVIREIRNCTEDLIFTFVRHPLTWYRSYWQMRQNDPTDRAGKWIDTIVDLPFWEFIETVIRESPGYLSNFYEDFVSRCRAIGKQENLRKDLDQILRLLRIPYNRESIFTRPASNVISSTEKYSYELALKLMQSEIEIIKRFNYLYIPQEVI
;
A
#
# COMPACT_ATOMS: atom_id res chain seq x y z
N MET A 1 -0.92 -0.11 10.56
CA MET A 1 -0.86 1.22 11.22
C MET A 1 -1.94 2.10 10.62
N ALA A 2 -2.54 2.99 11.42
CA ALA A 2 -3.49 3.99 10.94
C ALA A 2 -3.08 5.35 11.51
N VAL A 3 -3.30 6.41 10.73
CA VAL A 3 -2.98 7.78 11.13
C VAL A 3 -4.27 8.57 11.14
N GLN A 4 -4.65 9.09 12.31
CA GLN A 4 -5.76 10.03 12.40
C GLN A 4 -5.23 11.43 12.10
N ILE A 5 -5.83 12.07 11.10
CA ILE A 5 -5.63 13.48 10.80
C ILE A 5 -6.90 14.26 11.13
N SER A 6 -6.82 15.60 11.20
CA SER A 6 -7.99 16.44 11.47
C SER A 6 -9.12 16.18 10.47
N GLY A 7 -10.09 15.37 10.87
CA GLY A 7 -11.28 15.02 10.09
C GLY A 7 -11.17 13.76 9.22
N ALA A 8 -10.11 12.94 9.31
CA ALA A 8 -10.03 11.69 8.55
C ALA A 8 -9.06 10.66 9.13
N ILE A 9 -9.16 9.42 8.65
CA ILE A 9 -8.24 8.32 8.96
C ILE A 9 -7.55 7.86 7.67
N PHE A 10 -6.22 7.87 7.69
CA PHE A 10 -5.40 7.20 6.70
C PHE A 10 -5.04 5.79 7.17
N LEU A 11 -5.49 4.77 6.45
CA LEU A 11 -5.07 3.38 6.67
C LEU A 11 -3.79 3.09 5.91
N HIS A 12 -2.69 2.86 6.64
CA HIS A 12 -1.40 2.57 6.03
C HIS A 12 -1.28 1.09 5.66
N ILE A 13 -1.32 0.82 4.35
CA ILE A 13 -0.95 -0.45 3.77
C ILE A 13 0.57 -0.46 3.49
N PRO A 14 1.32 -1.49 3.90
CA PRO A 14 2.74 -1.57 3.60
C PRO A 14 3.05 -1.46 2.11
N LYS A 15 4.14 -0.76 1.78
CA LYS A 15 4.69 -0.60 0.42
C LYS A 15 3.81 0.17 -0.57
N THR A 16 2.79 0.90 -0.12
CA THR A 16 1.92 1.72 -0.99
C THR A 16 2.19 3.23 -0.89
N GLY A 17 3.38 3.62 -0.40
CA GLY A 17 3.78 5.02 -0.25
C GLY A 17 3.35 5.65 1.10
N GLY A 18 2.83 4.86 2.03
CA GLY A 18 2.31 5.39 3.29
C GLY A 18 3.35 6.02 4.22
N SER A 19 4.62 5.64 4.18
CA SER A 19 5.69 6.37 4.90
C SER A 19 5.77 7.82 4.41
N TRP A 20 5.76 8.04 3.09
CA TRP A 20 5.80 9.39 2.52
C TRP A 20 4.57 10.21 2.93
N ILE A 21 3.38 9.61 2.89
CA ILE A 21 2.12 10.26 3.32
C ILE A 21 2.17 10.62 4.80
N ARG A 22 2.65 9.69 5.64
CA ARG A 22 2.78 9.91 7.09
C ARG A 22 3.73 11.06 7.39
N ASP A 23 4.90 11.06 6.77
CA ASP A 23 5.89 12.11 6.97
C ASP A 23 5.34 13.46 6.48
N TYR A 24 4.59 13.48 5.37
CA TYR A 24 3.87 14.68 4.92
C TYR A 24 2.87 15.19 5.96
N PHE A 25 2.04 14.31 6.55
CA PHE A 25 1.08 14.73 7.58
C PHE A 25 1.74 15.22 8.85
N ARG A 26 2.84 14.58 9.28
CA ARG A 26 3.62 15.01 10.44
C ARG A 26 4.21 16.40 10.22
N ASP A 27 4.89 16.60 9.11
CA ASP A 27 5.54 17.88 8.79
C ASP A 27 4.54 19.01 8.56
N SER A 28 3.31 18.67 8.16
CA SER A 28 2.22 19.63 7.98
C SER A 28 1.39 19.87 9.25
N ASN A 29 1.79 19.32 10.40
CA ASN A 29 1.03 19.36 11.66
C ASN A 29 -0.44 18.91 11.52
N MET A 30 -0.69 17.93 10.64
CA MET A 30 -2.03 17.40 10.38
C MET A 30 -2.36 16.17 11.24
N VAL A 31 -1.35 15.52 11.82
CA VAL A 31 -1.51 14.32 12.66
C VAL A 31 -2.14 14.70 13.99
N VAL A 32 -3.26 14.05 14.31
CA VAL A 32 -3.91 14.13 15.62
C VAL A 32 -3.37 13.01 16.51
N CYS A 33 -3.33 11.79 15.99
CA CYS A 33 -2.72 10.65 16.66
C CYS A 33 -2.28 9.57 15.66
N GLU A 34 -1.32 8.76 16.08
CA GLU A 34 -0.93 7.54 15.38
C GLU A 34 -1.40 6.34 16.18
N LEU A 35 -2.02 5.40 15.48
CA LEU A 35 -2.54 4.18 16.06
C LEU A 35 -1.53 3.06 15.79
N GLU A 36 -0.66 2.81 16.78
CA GLU A 36 0.35 1.73 16.87
C GLU A 36 0.28 1.07 18.27
N PRO A 37 0.71 -0.20 18.46
CA PRO A 37 0.48 -1.40 17.66
C PRO A 37 -0.37 -2.40 18.47
N GLU A 38 -1.64 -2.65 18.12
CA GLU A 38 -2.25 -3.91 18.57
C GLU A 38 -3.42 -4.41 17.72
N HIS A 39 -4.13 -3.58 16.97
CA HIS A 39 -5.24 -4.11 16.16
C HIS A 39 -5.51 -3.27 14.91
N ILE A 40 -5.05 -3.69 13.72
CA ILE A 40 -5.41 -3.02 12.45
C ILE A 40 -5.82 -4.10 11.45
N ASN A 41 -6.93 -4.75 11.79
CA ASN A 41 -7.91 -5.24 10.84
C ASN A 41 -9.05 -4.20 10.81
N GLY A 42 -9.99 -4.35 9.86
CA GLY A 42 -11.11 -3.42 9.72
C GLY A 42 -11.93 -3.20 11.00
N GLU A 43 -11.88 -4.08 12.01
CA GLU A 43 -12.71 -4.00 13.22
C GLU A 43 -12.39 -2.79 14.13
N VAL A 44 -11.15 -2.31 14.14
CA VAL A 44 -10.68 -1.27 15.11
C VAL A 44 -11.08 0.14 14.72
N ILE A 45 -11.43 0.33 13.46
CA ILE A 45 -12.09 1.54 12.98
C ILE A 45 -13.39 1.80 13.78
N ARG A 46 -14.05 0.77 14.35
CA ARG A 46 -15.24 0.95 15.20
C ARG A 46 -14.94 1.65 16.54
N GLU A 47 -13.72 1.57 17.03
CA GLU A 47 -13.32 2.12 18.33
C GLU A 47 -12.88 3.60 18.23
N ILE A 48 -12.58 4.07 17.00
CA ILE A 48 -12.28 5.49 16.76
C ILE A 48 -13.59 6.27 16.84
N ARG A 49 -13.93 6.71 18.06
CA ARG A 49 -15.13 7.50 18.37
C ARG A 49 -15.25 8.68 17.39
N ASN A 50 -16.43 8.85 16.81
CA ASN A 50 -16.81 9.94 15.89
C ASN A 50 -16.20 9.90 14.49
N CYS A 51 -15.59 8.79 14.04
CA CYS A 51 -15.18 8.65 12.65
C CYS A 51 -16.22 7.87 11.84
N THR A 52 -16.80 8.50 10.82
CA THR A 52 -17.65 7.82 9.84
C THR A 52 -16.78 7.19 8.76
N GLU A 53 -17.23 6.08 8.16
CA GLU A 53 -16.51 5.42 7.05
C GLU A 53 -16.27 6.37 5.87
N ASP A 54 -17.08 7.43 5.76
CA ASP A 54 -16.93 8.53 4.80
C ASP A 54 -15.60 9.30 4.92
N LEU A 55 -14.85 9.12 6.01
CA LEU A 55 -13.62 9.85 6.30
C LEU A 55 -12.38 8.96 6.27
N ILE A 56 -12.51 7.71 5.80
CA ILE A 56 -11.42 6.74 5.74
C ILE A 56 -10.88 6.65 4.33
N PHE A 57 -9.56 6.68 4.19
CA PHE A 57 -8.90 6.47 2.90
C PHE A 57 -7.63 5.65 3.04
N THR A 58 -7.21 5.07 1.92
CA THR A 58 -5.99 4.28 1.83
C THR A 58 -5.34 4.41 0.45
N PHE A 59 -4.17 3.80 0.28
CA PHE A 59 -3.48 3.72 -1.00
C PHE A 59 -3.14 2.28 -1.32
N VAL A 60 -3.38 1.90 -2.56
CA VAL A 60 -2.98 0.61 -3.13
C VAL A 60 -1.81 0.80 -4.09
N ARG A 61 -1.19 -0.31 -4.50
CA ARG A 61 -0.10 -0.32 -5.47
C ARG A 61 -0.27 -1.48 -6.45
N HIS A 62 0.24 -1.31 -7.65
CA HIS A 62 0.26 -2.34 -8.69
C HIS A 62 0.88 -3.65 -8.14
N PRO A 63 0.23 -4.82 -8.32
CA PRO A 63 0.69 -6.08 -7.73
C PRO A 63 2.16 -6.40 -8.03
N LEU A 64 2.57 -6.32 -9.30
CA LEU A 64 3.96 -6.58 -9.72
C LEU A 64 4.98 -5.66 -9.02
N THR A 65 4.69 -4.36 -8.87
CA THR A 65 5.63 -3.44 -8.19
C THR A 65 5.57 -3.61 -6.67
N TRP A 66 4.41 -4.02 -6.12
CA TRP A 66 4.24 -4.30 -4.70
C TRP A 66 5.06 -5.52 -4.26
N TYR A 67 4.90 -6.68 -4.92
CA TYR A 67 5.63 -7.90 -4.55
C TYR A 67 7.14 -7.73 -4.64
N ARG A 68 7.62 -7.10 -5.73
CA ARG A 68 9.05 -6.77 -5.86
C ARG A 68 9.55 -5.87 -4.72
N SER A 69 8.79 -4.82 -4.40
CA SER A 69 9.15 -3.90 -3.32
C SER A 69 9.09 -4.55 -1.93
N TYR A 70 8.16 -5.49 -1.74
CA TYR A 70 8.02 -6.26 -0.51
C TYR A 70 9.20 -7.20 -0.31
N TRP A 71 9.49 -8.05 -1.30
CA TRP A 71 10.60 -9.00 -1.28
C TRP A 71 11.92 -8.28 -1.02
N GLN A 72 12.22 -7.22 -1.77
CA GLN A 72 13.47 -6.47 -1.60
C GLN A 72 13.60 -5.81 -0.22
N MET A 73 12.50 -5.30 0.34
CA MET A 73 12.51 -4.75 1.69
C MET A 73 12.85 -5.83 2.71
N ARG A 74 12.29 -7.03 2.58
CA ARG A 74 12.55 -8.15 3.49
C ARG A 74 13.97 -8.71 3.36
N GLN A 75 14.56 -8.63 2.17
CA GLN A 75 15.97 -8.92 1.95
C GLN A 75 16.88 -7.90 2.67
N ASN A 76 16.51 -6.62 2.66
CA ASN A 76 17.31 -5.56 3.29
C ASN A 76 17.12 -5.44 4.81
N ASP A 77 15.96 -5.85 5.34
CA ASP A 77 15.67 -5.86 6.78
C ASP A 77 15.05 -7.20 7.20
N PRO A 78 15.90 -8.20 7.53
CA PRO A 78 15.45 -9.52 7.96
C PRO A 78 14.83 -9.54 9.36
N THR A 79 14.98 -8.46 10.14
CA THR A 79 14.64 -8.44 11.58
C THR A 79 13.16 -8.17 11.86
N ASP A 80 12.44 -7.59 10.89
CA ASP A 80 11.03 -7.19 11.01
C ASP A 80 10.04 -8.22 10.41
N ARG A 81 10.27 -9.53 10.57
CA ARG A 81 9.31 -10.53 10.06
C ARG A 81 8.06 -10.57 10.94
N ALA A 82 6.96 -10.05 10.42
CA ALA A 82 5.71 -9.86 11.16
C ALA A 82 4.89 -11.15 11.33
N GLY A 83 5.54 -12.33 11.24
CA GLY A 83 4.88 -13.63 11.34
C GLY A 83 3.91 -13.97 10.21
N LYS A 84 3.90 -13.21 9.10
CA LYS A 84 3.03 -13.50 7.95
C LYS A 84 3.55 -14.70 7.19
N TRP A 85 2.66 -15.51 6.63
CA TRP A 85 3.04 -16.66 5.78
C TRP A 85 4.04 -16.26 4.68
N ILE A 86 3.82 -15.14 4.00
CA ILE A 86 4.73 -14.67 2.94
C ILE A 86 6.16 -14.38 3.46
N ASP A 87 6.33 -14.00 4.73
CA ASP A 87 7.65 -13.78 5.36
C ASP A 87 8.43 -15.09 5.59
N THR A 88 7.80 -16.25 5.41
CA THR A 88 8.48 -17.56 5.52
C THR A 88 9.20 -17.97 4.24
N ILE A 89 8.87 -17.32 3.11
CA ILE A 89 9.39 -17.66 1.78
C ILE A 89 10.20 -16.53 1.13
N VAL A 90 10.34 -15.37 1.81
CA VAL A 90 11.06 -14.20 1.26
C VAL A 90 12.55 -14.45 1.04
N ASP A 91 13.14 -15.46 1.68
CA ASP A 91 14.55 -15.82 1.49
C ASP A 91 14.82 -16.56 0.17
N LEU A 92 13.78 -17.00 -0.53
CA LEU A 92 13.91 -17.61 -1.85
C LEU A 92 14.37 -16.57 -2.90
N PRO A 93 15.08 -17.00 -3.97
CA PRO A 93 15.30 -16.18 -5.15
C PRO A 93 14.00 -15.55 -5.65
N PHE A 94 14.06 -14.32 -6.16
CA PHE A 94 12.84 -13.54 -6.47
C PHE A 94 11.84 -14.29 -7.35
N TRP A 95 12.29 -14.98 -8.40
CA TRP A 95 11.42 -15.74 -9.28
C TRP A 95 10.71 -16.89 -8.54
N GLU A 96 11.43 -17.62 -7.69
CA GLU A 96 10.92 -18.76 -6.92
C GLU A 96 9.97 -18.30 -5.81
N PHE A 97 10.26 -17.16 -5.19
CA PHE A 97 9.35 -16.47 -4.27
C PHE A 97 7.99 -16.21 -4.94
N ILE A 98 7.99 -15.63 -6.15
CA ILE A 98 6.75 -15.33 -6.87
C ILE A 98 6.01 -16.61 -7.29
N GLU A 99 6.72 -17.61 -7.83
CA GLU A 99 6.08 -18.88 -8.18
C GLU A 99 5.43 -19.55 -6.97
N THR A 100 6.09 -19.49 -5.82
CA THR A 100 5.58 -20.02 -4.56
C THR A 100 4.34 -19.26 -4.10
N VAL A 101 4.33 -17.92 -4.17
CA VAL A 101 3.13 -17.12 -3.89
C VAL A 101 1.95 -17.55 -4.77
N ILE A 102 2.16 -17.66 -6.08
CA ILE A 102 1.10 -18.03 -7.04
C ILE A 102 0.56 -19.43 -6.74
N ARG A 103 1.45 -20.38 -6.43
CA ARG A 103 1.11 -21.78 -6.19
C ARG A 103 0.38 -22.00 -4.87
N GLU A 104 0.88 -21.39 -3.79
CA GLU A 104 0.46 -21.73 -2.43
C GLU A 104 -0.56 -20.75 -1.84
N SER A 105 -0.61 -19.52 -2.34
CA SER A 105 -1.58 -18.51 -1.90
C SER A 105 -2.04 -17.63 -3.07
N PRO A 106 -2.75 -18.19 -4.07
CA PRO A 106 -3.27 -17.41 -5.17
C PRO A 106 -4.20 -16.29 -4.68
N GLY A 107 -4.05 -15.08 -5.22
CA GLY A 107 -4.80 -13.91 -4.77
C GLY A 107 -4.37 -13.36 -3.41
N TYR A 108 -3.16 -13.69 -2.93
CA TYR A 108 -2.66 -13.25 -1.61
C TYR A 108 -2.79 -11.73 -1.42
N LEU A 109 -2.33 -10.93 -2.39
CA LEU A 109 -2.37 -9.47 -2.27
C LEU A 109 -3.81 -8.95 -2.39
N SER A 110 -4.63 -9.60 -3.20
CA SER A 110 -6.05 -9.28 -3.33
C SER A 110 -6.79 -9.41 -2.01
N ASN A 111 -6.61 -10.54 -1.33
CA ASN A 111 -7.16 -10.78 -0.01
C ASN A 111 -6.57 -9.82 1.02
N PHE A 112 -5.25 -9.58 0.97
CA PHE A 112 -4.59 -8.65 1.88
C PHE A 112 -5.12 -7.22 1.76
N TYR A 113 -5.42 -6.73 0.56
CA TYR A 113 -5.97 -5.40 0.38
C TYR A 113 -7.42 -5.28 0.87
N GLU A 114 -8.24 -6.33 0.75
CA GLU A 114 -9.68 -6.30 1.08
C GLU A 114 -9.95 -5.81 2.51
N ASP A 115 -9.12 -6.25 3.46
CA ASP A 115 -9.19 -5.86 4.88
C ASP A 115 -9.07 -4.35 5.11
N PHE A 116 -8.45 -3.62 4.18
CA PHE A 116 -8.24 -2.18 4.25
C PHE A 116 -9.21 -1.41 3.35
N VAL A 117 -9.45 -1.90 2.14
CA VAL A 117 -10.16 -1.12 1.11
C VAL A 117 -11.68 -1.18 1.25
N SER A 118 -12.24 -2.22 1.86
CA SER A 118 -13.68 -2.43 2.02
C SER A 118 -14.39 -1.28 2.75
N ARG A 119 -13.69 -0.61 3.67
CA ARG A 119 -14.22 0.49 4.50
C ARG A 119 -13.75 1.88 4.07
N CYS A 120 -12.98 1.99 3.01
CA CYS A 120 -12.43 3.26 2.56
C CYS A 120 -13.41 4.00 1.65
N ARG A 121 -13.72 5.26 1.98
CA ARG A 121 -14.46 6.17 1.10
C ARG A 121 -13.70 6.49 -0.18
N ALA A 122 -12.38 6.58 -0.08
CA ALA A 122 -11.49 6.92 -1.18
C ALA A 122 -10.22 6.06 -1.15
N ILE A 123 -9.76 5.67 -2.34
CA ILE A 123 -8.58 4.81 -2.50
C ILE A 123 -7.70 5.45 -3.57
N GLY A 124 -6.48 5.82 -3.18
CA GLY A 124 -5.46 6.32 -4.09
C GLY A 124 -4.54 5.21 -4.59
N LYS A 125 -3.71 5.53 -5.59
CA LYS A 125 -2.69 4.65 -6.14
C LYS A 125 -1.30 5.20 -5.86
N GLN A 126 -0.37 4.34 -5.47
CA GLN A 126 1.02 4.71 -5.23
C GLN A 126 1.67 5.30 -6.49
N GLU A 127 1.30 4.82 -7.67
CA GLU A 127 1.79 5.28 -8.97
C GLU A 127 1.42 6.75 -9.25
N ASN A 128 0.33 7.23 -8.63
CA ASN A 128 -0.15 8.61 -8.71
C ASN A 128 -0.16 9.30 -7.34
N LEU A 129 0.67 8.85 -6.39
CA LEU A 129 0.61 9.16 -4.95
C LEU A 129 0.22 10.62 -4.65
N ARG A 130 0.95 11.57 -5.24
CA ARG A 130 0.76 13.01 -5.01
C ARG A 130 -0.58 13.52 -5.56
N LYS A 131 -0.93 13.13 -6.78
CA LYS A 131 -2.17 13.54 -7.44
C LYS A 131 -3.38 12.96 -6.73
N ASP A 132 -3.31 11.69 -6.36
CA ASP A 132 -4.42 11.01 -5.69
C ASP A 132 -4.57 11.52 -4.26
N LEU A 133 -3.48 11.84 -3.55
CA LEU A 133 -3.57 12.49 -2.24
C LEU A 133 -4.24 13.88 -2.33
N ASP A 134 -3.83 14.72 -3.29
CA ASP A 134 -4.47 16.02 -3.57
C ASP A 134 -5.98 15.87 -3.81
N GLN A 135 -6.38 14.88 -4.62
CA GLN A 135 -7.79 14.62 -4.91
C GLN A 135 -8.55 14.12 -3.68
N ILE A 136 -7.98 13.21 -2.90
CA ILE A 136 -8.61 12.64 -1.70
C ILE A 136 -8.81 13.73 -0.65
N LEU A 137 -7.79 14.54 -0.34
CA LEU A 137 -7.91 15.60 0.66
C LEU A 137 -8.96 16.64 0.27
N ARG A 138 -9.08 16.98 -1.03
CA ARG A 138 -10.15 17.84 -1.55
C ARG A 138 -11.53 17.20 -1.44
N LEU A 139 -11.65 15.92 -1.78
CA LEU A 139 -12.91 15.17 -1.66
C LEU A 139 -13.42 15.17 -0.21
N LEU A 140 -12.50 14.96 0.74
CA LEU A 140 -12.77 14.96 2.18
C LEU A 140 -12.85 16.38 2.79
N ARG A 141 -12.65 17.43 1.98
CA ARG A 141 -12.65 18.85 2.40
C ARG A 141 -11.68 19.14 3.55
N ILE A 142 -10.57 18.42 3.59
CA ILE A 142 -9.51 18.62 4.59
C ILE A 142 -8.65 19.80 4.11
N PRO A 143 -8.37 20.82 4.95
CA PRO A 143 -7.45 21.89 4.58
C PRO A 143 -6.00 21.38 4.57
N TYR A 144 -5.23 21.75 3.53
CA TYR A 144 -3.82 21.38 3.40
C TYR A 144 -3.06 22.35 2.49
N ASN A 145 -1.72 22.35 2.59
CA ASN A 145 -0.86 23.08 1.67
C ASN A 145 -0.62 22.24 0.41
N ARG A 146 -1.36 22.56 -0.65
CA ARG A 146 -1.25 21.85 -1.94
C ARG A 146 0.16 21.86 -2.54
N GLU A 147 0.85 23.00 -2.50
CA GLU A 147 2.18 23.12 -3.09
C GLU A 147 3.16 22.13 -2.44
N SER A 148 3.08 21.97 -1.12
CA SER A 148 3.95 21.08 -0.36
C SER A 148 3.82 19.59 -0.73
N ILE A 149 2.66 19.13 -1.22
CA ILE A 149 2.49 17.77 -1.75
C ILE A 149 3.35 17.55 -3.00
N PHE A 150 3.42 18.55 -3.88
CA PHE A 150 4.09 18.45 -5.18
C PHE A 150 5.57 18.77 -5.13
N THR A 151 6.02 19.56 -4.15
CA THR A 151 7.44 19.92 -3.99
C THR A 151 8.21 18.96 -3.08
N ARG A 152 7.53 18.17 -2.25
CA ARG A 152 8.18 17.21 -1.35
C ARG A 152 8.92 16.11 -2.15
N PRO A 153 10.20 15.84 -1.85
CA PRO A 153 10.97 14.79 -2.51
C PRO A 153 10.36 13.40 -2.24
N ALA A 154 10.64 12.45 -3.11
CA ALA A 154 10.28 11.06 -2.86
C ALA A 154 11.14 10.50 -1.70
N SER A 155 10.55 9.65 -0.86
CA SER A 155 11.26 8.95 0.20
C SER A 155 11.23 7.44 -0.04
N ASN A 156 12.20 6.71 0.52
CA ASN A 156 12.29 5.25 0.45
C ASN A 156 12.26 4.68 -0.99
N VAL A 157 12.90 5.38 -1.93
CA VAL A 157 13.09 4.89 -3.29
C VAL A 157 14.20 3.86 -3.28
N ILE A 158 13.84 2.59 -3.26
CA ILE A 158 14.79 1.49 -3.41
C ILE A 158 14.78 1.08 -4.89
N SER A 159 15.94 1.16 -5.54
CA SER A 159 16.12 0.61 -6.89
C SER A 159 16.23 -0.91 -6.77
N SER A 160 15.29 -1.64 -7.37
CA SER A 160 15.39 -3.10 -7.54
C SER A 160 15.98 -3.40 -8.91
N THR A 161 16.97 -4.29 -8.95
CA THR A 161 17.48 -4.86 -10.20
C THR A 161 16.67 -6.06 -10.66
N GLU A 162 15.85 -6.65 -9.78
CA GLU A 162 15.07 -7.83 -10.09
C GLU A 162 13.92 -7.52 -11.04
N LYS A 163 13.76 -8.41 -12.00
CA LYS A 163 12.80 -8.31 -13.10
C LYS A 163 12.02 -9.61 -13.21
N TYR A 164 10.76 -9.48 -13.63
CA TYR A 164 9.94 -10.63 -13.98
C TYR A 164 10.28 -11.05 -15.40
N SER A 165 10.25 -12.36 -15.67
CA SER A 165 9.97 -12.78 -17.04
C SER A 165 8.54 -12.36 -17.40
N TYR A 166 8.29 -12.10 -18.69
CA TYR A 166 6.95 -11.73 -19.16
C TYR A 166 5.90 -12.79 -18.78
N GLU A 167 6.26 -14.06 -18.87
CA GLU A 167 5.38 -15.17 -18.48
C GLU A 167 5.06 -15.18 -16.98
N LEU A 168 6.07 -14.97 -16.12
CA LEU A 168 5.86 -14.94 -14.68
C LEU A 168 5.00 -13.75 -14.26
N ALA A 169 5.21 -12.58 -14.89
CA ALA A 169 4.38 -11.41 -14.68
C ALA A 169 2.91 -11.69 -15.02
N LEU A 170 2.63 -12.32 -16.18
CA LEU A 170 1.27 -12.68 -16.56
C LEU A 170 0.62 -13.68 -15.60
N LYS A 171 1.35 -14.71 -15.15
CA LYS A 171 0.85 -15.67 -14.16
C LYS A 171 0.50 -14.99 -12.85
N LEU A 172 1.34 -14.08 -12.37
CA LEU A 172 1.08 -13.31 -11.15
C LEU A 172 -0.13 -12.39 -11.33
N MET A 173 -0.24 -11.71 -12.48
CA MET A 173 -1.41 -10.88 -12.78
C MET A 173 -2.71 -11.69 -12.82
N GLN A 174 -2.67 -12.90 -13.38
CA GLN A 174 -3.83 -13.78 -13.38
C GLN A 174 -4.20 -14.25 -11.97
N SER A 175 -3.20 -14.50 -11.12
CA SER A 175 -3.40 -14.85 -9.71
C SER A 175 -4.05 -13.72 -8.91
N GLU A 176 -3.75 -12.46 -9.24
CA GLU A 176 -4.24 -11.25 -8.56
C GLU A 176 -5.35 -10.52 -9.32
N ILE A 177 -6.17 -11.28 -10.07
CA ILE A 177 -7.12 -10.71 -11.05
C ILE A 177 -8.15 -9.76 -10.42
N GLU A 178 -8.53 -10.00 -9.16
CA GLU A 178 -9.54 -9.21 -8.45
C GLU A 178 -9.08 -7.76 -8.27
N ILE A 179 -7.89 -7.52 -7.71
CA ILE A 179 -7.37 -6.16 -7.55
C ILE A 179 -6.94 -5.53 -8.88
N ILE A 180 -6.52 -6.34 -9.86
CA ILE A 180 -6.20 -5.85 -11.19
C ILE A 180 -7.44 -5.25 -11.86
N LYS A 181 -8.57 -5.96 -11.82
CA LYS A 181 -9.84 -5.45 -12.35
C LYS A 181 -10.33 -4.27 -11.52
N ARG A 182 -10.39 -4.42 -10.19
CA ARG A 182 -10.94 -3.40 -9.27
C ARG A 182 -10.22 -2.06 -9.39
N PHE A 183 -8.90 -2.08 -9.49
CA PHE A 183 -8.10 -0.86 -9.54
C PHE A 183 -7.57 -0.54 -10.94
N ASN A 184 -8.08 -1.19 -11.99
CA ASN A 184 -7.68 -0.94 -13.38
C ASN A 184 -6.16 -1.00 -13.60
N TYR A 185 -5.52 -2.07 -13.13
CA TYR A 185 -4.11 -2.40 -13.41
C TYR A 185 -3.99 -3.36 -14.60
N LEU A 186 -4.72 -3.07 -15.69
CA LEU A 186 -4.72 -3.88 -16.92
C LEU A 186 -3.50 -3.59 -17.80
N TYR A 187 -2.31 -3.55 -17.21
CA TYR A 187 -1.05 -3.32 -17.89
C TYR A 187 0.11 -3.94 -17.11
N ILE A 188 1.25 -4.14 -17.77
CA ILE A 188 2.51 -4.53 -17.13
C ILE A 188 3.43 -3.31 -17.10
N PRO A 189 3.89 -2.83 -15.93
CA PRO A 189 4.83 -1.73 -15.85
C PRO A 189 6.16 -2.10 -16.52
N GLN A 190 6.71 -1.22 -17.37
CA GLN A 190 7.94 -1.53 -18.11
C GLN A 190 9.15 -1.71 -17.20
N GLU A 191 9.16 -1.03 -16.05
CA GLU A 191 10.25 -1.08 -15.09
C GLU A 191 10.34 -2.39 -14.31
N VAL A 192 9.35 -3.29 -14.43
CA VAL A 192 9.36 -4.60 -13.76
C VAL A 192 9.76 -5.75 -14.69
N ILE A 193 9.89 -5.51 -16.00
CA ILE A 193 10.29 -6.51 -17.00
C ILE A 193 11.75 -6.31 -17.41
#